data_AF-A0A5K1F548-F1
#
_entry.id   AF-A0A5K1F548-F1
#
_cell.length_a   1.000
_cell.length_b   1.000
_cell.length_c   1.000
_cell.angle_alpha   90.00
_cell.angle_beta   90.00
_cell.angle_gamma   90.00
#
_symmetry.space_group_name_H-M   'P 1'
#
loop_
_entity.id
_entity.type
_entity.pdbx_description
1 polymer ?
#
loop_
_entity_poly.entity_id
_entity_poly.type
_entity_poly.pdbx_seq_one_letter_code
_entity_poly.pdbx_strand_id
1 'polypeptide(L)' 'FESALKACCGEGEPYNFNLAHMCSAATSVCKDPSKYANWDGIHLTEKAYEWMAHGFVNG' A
#
# COMPACT_ATOMS: atom_id res chain seq x y z
N PHE A 1 -0.32 9.31 -6.14
CA PHE A 1 0.48 8.50 -5.21
C PHE A 1 1.96 8.85 -5.35
N GLU A 2 2.72 8.86 -4.25
CA GLU A 2 4.19 8.91 -4.22
C GLU A 2 4.81 7.58 -4.67
N SER A 3 4.12 6.45 -4.48
CA SER A 3 4.47 5.18 -5.12
C SER A 3 3.25 4.29 -5.34
N ALA A 4 3.22 3.61 -6.48
CA ALA A 4 2.28 2.52 -6.76
C ALA A 4 2.89 1.12 -6.57
N LEU A 5 4.23 1.03 -6.62
CA LEU A 5 4.96 -0.25 -6.58
C LEU A 5 5.51 -0.59 -5.20
N LYS A 6 5.85 0.41 -4.38
CA LYS A 6 6.27 0.17 -2.98
C LYS A 6 5.03 0.03 -2.10
N ALA A 7 5.04 -0.96 -1.20
CA ALA A 7 4.04 -1.11 -0.16
C ALA A 7 4.25 -0.09 0.97
N CYS A 8 3.16 0.41 1.55
CA CYS A 8 3.23 1.31 2.70
C CYS A 8 3.69 0.59 3.97
N CYS A 9 3.15 -0.60 4.24
CA CYS A 9 3.49 -1.45 5.36
C CYS A 9 4.29 -2.68 4.89
N GLY A 10 5.43 -2.93 5.50
CA GLY A 10 6.24 -4.09 5.19
C GLY A 10 7.71 -3.87 5.46
N GLU A 11 8.52 -4.74 4.89
CA GLU A 11 9.96 -4.68 4.97
C GLU A 11 10.59 -5.23 3.69
N GLY A 12 11.88 -4.92 3.50
CA GLY A 12 12.68 -5.44 2.40
C GLY A 12 12.64 -4.56 1.16
N GLU A 13 13.79 -4.37 0.53
CA GLU A 13 13.91 -3.60 -0.71
C GLU A 13 13.82 -4.53 -1.94
N PRO A 14 13.36 -4.02 -3.10
CA PRO A 14 13.07 -2.61 -3.40
C PRO A 14 11.61 -2.20 -3.19
N TYR A 15 10.70 -3.12 -2.87
CA TYR A 15 9.25 -2.88 -2.88
C TYR A 15 8.62 -2.74 -1.50
N ASN A 16 9.41 -2.77 -0.43
CA ASN A 16 8.92 -2.82 0.95
C ASN A 16 7.99 -4.01 1.21
N PHE A 17 8.30 -5.15 0.60
CA PHE A 17 7.49 -6.37 0.69
C PHE A 17 8.36 -7.62 0.85
N ASN A 18 7.99 -8.46 1.81
CA ASN A 18 8.60 -9.75 2.08
C ASN A 18 7.50 -10.77 2.45
N LEU A 19 7.34 -11.84 1.66
CA LEU A 19 6.32 -12.87 1.91
C LEU A 19 6.49 -13.59 3.26
N ALA A 20 7.73 -13.72 3.75
CA ALA A 20 7.99 -14.36 5.03
C ALA A 20 7.63 -13.44 6.22
N HIS A 21 7.66 -12.12 6.01
CA HIS A 21 7.38 -11.11 7.03
C HIS A 21 6.33 -10.13 6.50
N MET A 22 5.07 -10.58 6.57
CA MET A 22 3.92 -9.73 6.25
C MET A 22 3.80 -8.54 7.21
N CYS A 23 2.99 -7.55 6.83
CA CYS A 23 2.69 -6.38 7.64
C CYS A 23 2.32 -6.79 9.08
N SER A 24 3.19 -6.45 10.03
CA SER A 24 3.12 -6.86 11.44
C SER A 24 3.79 -5.81 12.33
N ALA A 25 3.78 -6.03 13.64
CA ALA A 25 4.40 -5.12 14.60
C ALA A 25 5.92 -4.93 14.40
N ALA A 26 6.59 -5.85 13.69
CA ALA A 26 8.02 -5.78 13.41
C ALA A 26 8.35 -5.05 12.09
N THR A 27 7.35 -4.80 11.22
CA THR A 27 7.55 -4.16 9.92
C THR A 27 7.45 -2.64 9.99
N SER A 28 7.98 -1.95 8.98
CA SER A 28 7.84 -0.50 8.85
C SER A 28 6.48 -0.14 8.26
N VAL A 29 5.94 1.01 8.64
CA VAL A 29 4.74 1.61 8.02
C VAL A 29 5.09 3.00 7.53
N CYS A 30 4.69 3.33 6.31
CA CYS A 30 4.88 4.65 5.72
C CYS A 30 4.14 5.73 6.53
N LYS A 31 4.64 6.97 6.49
CA LYS A 31 4.08 8.07 7.30
C LYS A 31 2.65 8.46 6.90
N ASP A 32 2.32 8.34 5.62
CA ASP A 32 1.02 8.73 5.07
C ASP A 32 0.53 7.68 4.06
N PRO A 33 -0.35 6.75 4.49
CA PRO A 33 -0.90 5.71 3.63
C PRO A 33 -1.69 6.24 2.43
N SER A 34 -2.24 7.47 2.50
CA SER A 34 -3.00 8.05 1.39
C SER A 34 -2.14 8.35 0.16
N LYS A 35 -0.82 8.40 0.34
CA LYS A 35 0.14 8.65 -0.73
C LYS A 35 0.61 7.38 -1.42
N TYR A 36 0.25 6.19 -0.95
CA TYR A 36 0.67 4.92 -1.56
C TYR A 36 -0.54 4.22 -2.16
N ALA A 37 -0.35 3.51 -3.27
CA ALA A 37 -1.43 2.67 -3.82
C ALA A 37 -1.53 1.33 -3.08
N ASN A 38 -0.37 0.75 -2.75
CA ASN A 38 -0.26 -0.57 -2.14
C ASN A 38 -0.09 -0.46 -0.62
N TRP A 39 -0.85 -1.26 0.13
CA TRP A 39 -0.77 -1.32 1.58
C TRP A 39 0.34 -2.26 2.04
N ASP A 40 0.29 -3.55 1.73
CA ASP A 40 1.15 -4.59 2.36
C ASP A 40 1.80 -5.58 1.38
N GLY A 41 1.80 -5.25 0.09
CA GLY A 41 2.22 -6.08 -1.03
C GLY A 41 1.11 -6.94 -1.62
N ILE A 42 -0.05 -7.06 -0.97
CA ILE A 42 -1.20 -7.84 -1.43
C ILE A 42 -2.45 -6.97 -1.57
N HIS A 43 -2.72 -6.12 -0.58
CA HIS A 43 -3.89 -5.25 -0.53
C HIS A 43 -3.57 -3.82 -0.98
N LEU A 44 -4.60 -3.10 -1.41
CA LEU A 44 -4.49 -1.66 -1.71
C LEU A 44 -4.78 -0.83 -0.46
N THR A 45 -4.31 0.41 -0.46
CA THR A 45 -4.65 1.39 0.58
C THR A 45 -6.11 1.84 0.44
N GLU A 46 -6.68 2.39 1.52
CA GLU A 46 -8.01 2.99 1.48
C GLU A 46 -8.13 4.03 0.37
N LYS A 47 -7.11 4.88 0.18
CA LYS A 47 -7.13 5.91 -0.86
C LYS A 47 -7.17 5.33 -2.27
N ALA A 48 -6.48 4.21 -2.50
CA ALA A 48 -6.56 3.51 -3.78
C ALA A 48 -7.94 2.88 -4.01
N TYR A 49 -8.54 2.29 -2.98
CA TYR A 49 -9.93 1.82 -3.07
C TYR A 49 -10.93 2.96 -3.31
N GLU A 50 -10.75 4.12 -2.67
CA GLU A 50 -11.58 5.31 -2.88
C GLU A 50 -11.54 5.75 -4.36
N TRP A 51 -10.36 5.81 -4.97
CA TRP A 51 -10.20 6.15 -6.38
C TRP A 51 -10.87 5.14 -7.32
N MET A 52 -10.69 3.84 -7.07
CA MET A 52 -11.37 2.82 -7.85
C MET A 52 -12.89 2.94 -7.72
N ALA A 53 -13.40 3.07 -6.50
CA ALA A 53 -14.83 3.24 -6.23
C ALA A 53 -15.38 4.49 -6.92
N HIS A 54 -14.66 5.62 -6.86
CA HIS A 54 -15.05 6.84 -7.57
C HIS A 54 -15.12 6.63 -9.09
N GLY A 55 -14.15 5.95 -9.69
CA GLY A 55 -14.19 5.61 -11.11
C GLY A 55 -15.37 4.70 -11.47
N PHE A 56 -15.72 3.75 -10.60
CA PHE A 56 -16.90 2.91 -10.80
C PHE A 56 -18.22 3.68 -10.69
N VAL A 57 -18.32 4.64 -9.76
CA VAL A 57 -19.56 5.39 -9.50
C VAL A 57 -19.76 6.53 -10.49
N ASN A 58 -18.68 7.20 -10.93
CA ASN A 58 -18.76 8.46 -11.67
C ASN A 58 -18.30 8.40 -13.13
N GLY A 59 -17.64 7.32 -13.56
CA GLY A 59 -16.99 7.22 -14.88
C GLY A 59 -15.73 8.07 -15.00
#